data_AF-A0A524PT32-F1
#
_entry.id   AF-A0A524PT32-F1
#
_cell.length_a   1.000
_cell.length_b   1.000
_cell.length_c   1.000
_cell.angle_alpha   90.00
_cell.angle_beta   90.00
_cell.angle_gamma   90.00
#
_symmetry.space_group_name_H-M   'P 1'
#
loop_
_entity.id
_entity.type
_entity.pdbx_description
1 polymer ?
#
loop_
_entity_poly.entity_id
_entity_poly.type
_entity_poly.pdbx_seq_one_letter_code
_entity_poly.pdbx_strand_id
1 'polypeptide(L)'
;MIRAVFTIFIIFHGLIHLLGFMKAIRPDSIKDLTMRISKPAGIIWLSAAVLFLAAAASIFFLKGWWWMIAAPAAAVSQVLVILYWRDAKFGTVVNVAILVAAVIGLGTWRFDAMVKNERASLLAAVPSTGVILTEKMTAQLPLPIQTWLARSRLVGRETIASLRLIQKGEMRTSPDGTWMPVEAEQWVSTGAPGFIWKARVTAAPGIHLAGRDLYYNGRGHMLIKLLSLFPVVNARGGEIDQGSMLRFLGEMACYPSAALNDYVRWEALGPSAARAVMTYGGITASGVFRFDERGDLASFEARRYYGEIGAGSLEDWLVTIDPKG
;
A
#
# COMPACT_ATOMS: atom_id res chain seq x y z
N MET A 1 13.87 13.22 -2.19
CA MET A 1 14.22 14.60 -1.77
C MET A 1 13.75 14.93 -0.34
N ILE A 2 12.45 14.92 -0.04
CA ILE A 2 11.90 15.32 1.28
C ILE A 2 12.51 14.56 2.47
N ARG A 3 12.67 13.23 2.35
CA ARG A 3 13.29 12.43 3.42
C ARG A 3 14.73 12.85 3.73
N ALA A 4 15.55 13.09 2.70
CA ALA A 4 16.94 13.51 2.88
C ALA A 4 17.02 14.88 3.57
N VAL A 5 16.16 15.83 3.16
CA VAL A 5 16.05 17.15 3.81
C VAL A 5 15.64 17.00 5.28
N PHE A 6 14.65 16.16 5.58
CA PHE A 6 14.22 15.90 6.96
C PHE A 6 15.30 15.21 7.81
N THR A 7 16.06 14.27 7.24
CA THR A 7 17.21 13.64 7.92
C THR A 7 18.27 14.67 8.26
N ILE A 8 18.65 15.52 7.31
CA ILE A 8 19.63 16.60 7.53
C ILE A 8 19.13 17.56 8.61
N PHE A 9 17.85 17.92 8.57
CA PHE A 9 17.21 18.76 9.59
C PHE A 9 17.30 18.16 11.00
N ILE A 10 17.00 16.86 11.17
CA ILE A 10 17.14 16.17 12.46
C ILE A 10 18.61 16.15 12.92
N ILE A 11 19.56 15.93 12.00
CA ILE A 11 20.99 15.94 12.33
C ILE A 11 21.39 17.30 12.89
N PHE A 12 21.06 18.39 12.20
CA PHE A 12 21.38 19.74 12.68
C PHE A 12 20.75 20.03 14.04
N HIS A 13 19.46 19.69 14.24
CA HIS A 13 18.81 19.85 15.55
C HIS A 13 19.50 19.04 16.64
N GLY A 14 19.86 17.78 16.36
CA GLY A 14 20.62 16.93 17.28
C GLY A 14 22.00 17.51 17.63
N LEU A 15 22.72 18.08 16.65
CA LEU A 15 24.02 18.71 16.88
C LEU A 15 23.93 19.97 17.74
N ILE A 16 22.86 20.76 17.64
CA ILE A 16 22.63 21.92 18.51
C ILE A 16 22.57 21.50 19.98
N HIS A 17 22.04 20.31 20.29
CA HIS A 17 22.02 19.81 21.67
C HIS A 17 23.42 19.57 22.26
N LEU A 18 24.46 19.39 21.44
CA LEU A 18 25.85 19.30 21.92
C LEU A 18 26.34 20.60 22.57
N LEU A 19 25.77 21.75 22.20
CA LEU A 19 26.10 23.04 22.81
C LEU A 19 25.72 23.04 24.31
N GLY A 20 24.55 22.50 24.67
CA GLY A 20 24.14 22.38 26.06
C GLY A 20 25.04 21.45 26.89
N PHE A 21 25.50 20.35 26.29
CA PHE A 21 26.49 19.46 26.90
C PHE A 21 27.85 20.15 27.10
N MET A 22 28.34 20.85 26.07
CA MET A 22 29.60 21.60 26.13
C MET A 22 29.56 22.70 27.19
N LYS A 23 28.46 23.43 27.30
CA LYS A 23 28.23 24.45 28.33
C LYS A 23 28.23 23.86 29.75
N ALA A 24 27.73 22.64 29.93
CA ALA A 24 27.74 21.96 31.23
C ALA A 24 29.15 21.54 31.69
N ILE A 25 30.04 21.20 30.74
CA ILE A 25 31.43 20.82 31.02
C ILE A 25 32.34 22.05 31.12
N ARG A 26 32.11 23.05 30.26
CA ARG A 26 32.87 24.29 30.15
C ARG A 26 31.92 25.50 30.23
N PRO A 27 31.59 25.98 31.44
CA PRO A 27 30.58 27.04 31.64
C PRO A 27 30.83 28.33 30.87
N ASP A 28 32.10 28.67 30.60
CA ASP A 28 32.46 29.92 29.93
C ASP A 28 32.62 29.79 28.41
N SER A 29 32.45 28.57 27.87
CA SER A 29 32.77 28.28 26.45
C SER A 29 31.72 28.77 25.45
N ILE A 30 30.45 28.91 25.86
CA ILE A 30 29.35 29.33 24.97
C ILE A 30 28.67 30.56 25.54
N LYS A 31 28.94 31.72 24.95
CA LYS A 31 28.43 33.02 25.42
C LYS A 31 26.94 33.21 25.15
N ASP A 32 26.42 32.57 24.09
CA ASP A 32 25.02 32.69 23.68
C ASP A 32 24.04 31.93 24.59
N LEU A 33 24.53 30.92 25.33
CA LEU A 33 23.75 30.25 26.38
C LEU A 33 23.93 30.99 27.70
N THR A 34 22.93 31.77 28.08
CA THR A 34 22.97 32.65 29.25
C THR A 34 22.66 31.90 30.56
N MET A 35 21.88 30.82 30.48
CA MET A 35 21.52 29.99 31.64
C MET A 35 22.65 29.03 32.01
N ARG A 36 22.88 28.83 33.31
CA ARG A 36 23.81 27.81 33.80
C ARG A 36 23.22 26.42 33.60
N ILE A 37 24.01 25.49 33.05
CA ILE A 37 23.62 24.10 32.85
C ILE A 37 24.44 23.23 33.81
N SER A 38 23.76 22.43 34.63
CA SER A 38 24.43 21.51 35.56
C SER A 38 25.01 20.31 34.81
N LYS A 39 26.00 19.61 35.39
CA LYS A 39 26.56 18.40 34.77
C LYS A 39 25.51 17.31 34.49
N PRO A 40 24.57 16.99 35.40
CA PRO A 40 23.49 16.05 35.10
C PRO A 40 22.59 16.51 33.96
N ALA A 41 22.22 17.80 33.91
CA ALA A 41 21.45 18.33 32.79
C ALA A 41 22.24 18.25 31.47
N GLY A 42 23.55 18.48 31.50
CA GLY A 42 24.44 18.29 30.36
C GLY A 42 24.40 16.86 29.79
N ILE A 43 24.31 15.83 30.65
CA ILE A 43 24.13 14.45 30.20
C ILE A 43 22.80 14.29 29.46
N ILE A 44 21.71 14.89 29.95
CA ILE A 44 20.40 14.86 29.27
C ILE A 44 20.48 15.56 27.90
N TRP A 45 21.20 16.68 27.80
CA TRP A 45 21.49 17.35 26.52
C TRP A 45 22.24 16.41 25.55
N LEU A 46 23.28 15.70 26.02
CA LEU A 46 23.99 14.72 25.21
C LEU A 46 23.09 13.55 24.79
N SER A 47 22.25 13.04 25.69
CA SER A 47 21.29 11.98 25.37
C SER A 47 20.30 12.41 24.29
N ALA A 48 19.81 13.66 24.33
CA ALA A 48 18.95 14.20 23.27
C ALA A 48 19.68 14.23 21.92
N ALA A 49 20.94 14.67 21.88
CA ALA A 49 21.76 14.66 20.67
C ALA A 49 21.92 13.24 20.10
N VAL A 50 22.28 12.27 20.94
CA VAL A 50 22.43 10.86 20.54
C VAL A 50 21.13 10.28 19.99
N LEU A 51 19.99 10.55 20.65
CA LEU A 51 18.68 10.08 20.21
C LEU A 51 18.29 10.67 18.85
N PHE A 52 18.51 11.96 18.60
CA PHE A 52 18.25 12.56 17.29
C PHE A 52 19.16 12.00 16.20
N LEU A 53 20.46 11.79 16.48
CA LEU A 53 21.36 11.18 15.52
C LEU A 53 20.99 9.71 15.22
N ALA A 54 20.57 8.95 16.24
CA ALA A 54 20.04 7.60 16.06
C ALA A 54 18.74 7.60 15.24
N ALA A 55 17.84 8.56 15.49
CA ALA A 55 16.63 8.74 14.68
C ALA A 55 16.98 9.05 13.22
N ALA A 56 17.88 10.00 12.97
CA ALA A 56 18.36 10.33 11.63
C ALA A 56 18.98 9.13 10.91
N ALA A 57 19.81 8.35 11.60
CA ALA A 57 20.39 7.12 11.07
C ALA A 57 19.28 6.10 10.72
N SER A 58 18.29 5.90 11.58
CA SER A 58 17.18 4.98 11.31
C SER A 58 16.33 5.40 10.10
N ILE A 59 16.13 6.70 9.89
CA ILE A 59 15.47 7.24 8.68
C ILE A 59 16.33 6.99 7.44
N PHE A 60 17.65 7.24 7.54
CA PHE A 60 18.61 7.03 6.46
C PHE A 60 18.64 5.57 5.99
N PHE A 61 18.64 4.62 6.93
CA PHE A 61 18.57 3.17 6.65
C PHE A 61 17.14 2.65 6.39
N LEU A 62 16.19 3.54 6.09
CA LEU A 62 14.81 3.22 5.70
C LEU A 62 14.05 2.34 6.70
N LYS A 63 14.36 2.45 7.99
CA LYS A 63 13.68 1.67 9.03
C LYS A 63 12.32 2.29 9.34
N GLY A 64 11.24 1.55 9.09
CA GLY A 64 9.87 2.04 9.33
C GLY A 64 9.53 2.39 10.79
N TRP A 65 10.36 1.96 11.75
CA TRP A 65 10.19 2.20 13.19
C TRP A 65 10.93 3.44 13.72
N TRP A 66 11.55 4.25 12.85
CA TRP A 66 12.33 5.45 13.23
C TRP A 66 11.61 6.41 14.20
N TRP A 67 10.28 6.50 14.09
CA TRP A 67 9.44 7.35 14.95
C TRP A 67 9.52 6.96 16.42
N MET A 68 9.80 5.68 16.73
CA MET A 68 9.97 5.17 18.09
C MET A 68 11.21 5.75 18.77
N ILE A 69 12.19 6.25 18.00
CA ILE A 69 13.35 6.98 18.54
C ILE A 69 13.09 8.49 18.50
N ALA A 70 12.57 8.99 17.38
CA ALA A 70 12.37 10.43 17.18
C ALA A 70 11.37 11.06 18.18
N ALA A 71 10.29 10.34 18.53
CA ALA A 71 9.29 10.86 19.47
C ALA A 71 9.86 11.00 20.90
N PRO A 72 10.53 9.99 21.49
CA PRO A 72 11.27 10.17 22.74
C PRO A 72 12.35 11.26 22.67
N ALA A 73 13.10 11.35 21.56
CA ALA A 73 14.10 12.40 21.36
C ALA A 73 13.47 13.81 21.47
N ALA A 74 12.35 14.03 20.78
CA ALA A 74 11.60 15.28 20.82
C ALA A 74 11.01 15.55 22.21
N ALA A 75 10.55 14.52 22.94
CA ALA A 75 10.06 14.68 24.31
C ALA A 75 11.16 15.12 25.28
N VAL A 76 12.32 14.47 25.25
CA VAL A 76 13.50 14.85 26.05
C VAL A 76 13.96 16.25 25.69
N SER A 77 14.05 16.55 24.39
CA SER A 77 14.38 17.90 23.90
C SER A 77 13.39 18.94 24.40
N GLN A 78 12.09 18.64 24.38
CA GLN A 78 11.07 19.60 24.81
C GLN A 78 11.13 19.88 26.31
N VAL A 79 11.45 18.89 27.14
CA VAL A 79 11.72 19.11 28.57
C VAL A 79 12.90 20.07 28.75
N LEU A 80 14.01 19.87 28.01
CA LEU A 80 15.15 20.79 28.04
C LEU A 80 14.77 22.20 27.58
N VAL A 81 13.96 22.33 26.53
CA VAL A 81 13.49 23.64 26.06
C VAL A 81 12.67 24.37 27.13
N ILE A 82 11.79 23.65 27.85
CA ILE A 82 11.00 24.25 28.94
C ILE A 82 11.91 24.69 30.09
N LEU A 83 12.87 23.85 30.50
CA LEU A 83 13.81 24.16 31.58
C LEU A 83 14.76 25.32 31.23
N TYR A 84 15.13 25.45 29.95
CA TYR A 84 16.09 26.44 29.45
C TYR A 84 15.42 27.43 28.48
N TRP A 85 14.18 27.82 28.75
CA TRP A 85 13.31 28.57 27.83
C TRP A 85 13.95 29.82 27.23
N ARG A 86 14.66 30.61 28.05
CA ARG A 86 15.28 31.86 27.61
C ARG A 86 16.25 31.65 26.45
N ASP A 87 17.00 30.56 26.49
CA ASP A 87 18.03 30.25 25.51
C ASP A 87 17.51 29.31 24.39
N ALA A 88 16.48 28.51 24.67
CA ALA A 88 16.11 27.37 23.83
C ALA A 88 14.69 27.40 23.23
N LYS A 89 13.87 28.43 23.48
CA LYS A 89 12.44 28.49 23.06
C LYS A 89 12.18 28.14 21.59
N PHE A 90 13.08 28.50 20.67
CA PHE A 90 12.93 28.19 19.24
C PHE A 90 13.01 26.68 18.94
N GLY A 91 13.63 25.90 19.83
CA GLY A 91 13.66 24.44 19.76
C GLY A 91 12.27 23.81 19.82
N THR A 92 11.27 24.48 20.42
CA THR A 92 9.88 23.99 20.42
C THR A 92 9.31 23.88 19.01
N VAL A 93 9.58 24.84 18.12
CA VAL A 93 9.08 24.79 16.73
C VAL A 93 9.64 23.57 16.01
N VAL A 94 10.94 23.29 16.21
CA VAL A 94 11.61 22.12 15.65
C VAL A 94 11.03 20.82 16.22
N ASN A 95 10.85 20.75 17.54
CA ASN A 95 10.26 19.57 18.19
C ASN A 95 8.83 19.30 17.71
N VAL A 96 8.02 20.34 17.51
CA VAL A 96 6.67 20.20 16.94
C VAL A 96 6.73 19.63 15.53
N ALA A 97 7.62 20.13 14.66
CA ALA A 97 7.80 19.59 13.31
C ALA A 97 8.23 18.11 13.33
N ILE A 98 9.16 17.74 14.21
CA ILE A 98 9.61 16.35 14.38
C ILE A 98 8.47 15.47 14.90
N LEU A 99 7.66 15.96 15.85
CA LEU A 99 6.53 15.21 16.38
C LEU A 99 5.44 14.99 15.32
N VAL A 100 5.11 16.00 14.51
CA VAL A 100 4.17 15.85 13.39
C VAL A 100 4.67 14.77 12.43
N ALA A 101 5.95 14.82 12.04
CA ALA A 101 6.54 13.79 11.20
C ALA A 101 6.54 12.40 11.87
N ALA A 102 6.81 12.32 13.18
CA ALA A 102 6.79 11.08 13.94
C ALA A 102 5.38 10.46 14.00
N VAL A 103 4.33 11.28 14.13
CA VAL A 103 2.93 10.84 14.07
C VAL A 103 2.60 10.28 12.68
N ILE A 104 3.02 10.93 11.59
CA ILE A 104 2.87 10.40 10.22
C ILE A 104 3.66 9.09 10.05
N GLY A 105 4.86 9.02 10.62
CA GLY A 105 5.70 7.81 10.67
C GLY A 105 4.99 6.65 11.37
N LEU A 106 4.41 6.90 12.55
CA LEU A 106 3.58 5.95 13.30
C LEU A 106 2.39 5.46 12.47
N GLY A 107 1.65 6.39 11.83
CA GLY A 107 0.52 6.05 10.97
C GLY A 107 0.94 5.13 9.82
N THR A 108 2.05 5.46 9.16
CA THR A 108 2.61 4.64 8.08
C THR A 108 3.06 3.27 8.57
N TRP A 109 3.76 3.20 9.70
CA TRP A 109 4.20 1.93 10.28
C TRP A 109 3.01 1.02 10.65
N ARG A 110 1.96 1.58 11.26
CA ARG A 110 0.73 0.86 11.59
C ARG A 110 0.00 0.36 10.34
N PHE A 111 -0.12 1.20 9.33
CA PHE A 111 -0.74 0.84 8.06
C PHE A 111 0.02 -0.31 7.38
N ASP A 112 1.35 -0.21 7.33
CA ASP A 112 2.20 -1.25 6.75
C ASP A 112 2.14 -2.57 7.53
N ALA A 113 2.08 -2.50 8.87
CA ALA A 113 1.92 -3.68 9.73
C ALA A 113 0.56 -4.36 9.51
N MET A 114 -0.52 -3.58 9.40
CA MET A 114 -1.86 -4.09 9.07
C MET A 114 -1.84 -4.84 7.73
N VAL A 115 -1.34 -4.21 6.66
CA VAL A 115 -1.24 -4.85 5.34
C VAL A 115 -0.37 -6.10 5.38
N LYS A 116 0.76 -6.06 6.11
CA LYS A 116 1.65 -7.21 6.26
C LYS A 116 0.92 -8.41 6.89
N ASN A 117 0.11 -8.18 7.91
CA ASN A 117 -0.67 -9.22 8.59
C ASN A 117 -1.79 -9.76 7.69
N GLU A 118 -2.57 -8.88 7.05
CA GLU A 118 -3.63 -9.27 6.10
C GLU A 118 -3.05 -10.09 4.93
N ARG A 119 -1.90 -9.67 4.38
CA ARG A 119 -1.16 -10.44 3.37
C ARG A 119 -0.71 -11.81 3.87
N ALA A 120 -0.22 -11.90 5.10
CA ALA A 120 0.17 -13.19 5.67
C ALA A 120 -1.02 -14.15 5.75
N SER A 121 -2.20 -13.65 6.15
CA SER A 121 -3.45 -14.43 6.16
C SER A 121 -3.88 -14.86 4.75
N LEU A 122 -3.78 -13.98 3.76
CA LEU A 122 -4.07 -14.31 2.36
C LEU A 122 -3.15 -15.43 1.84
N LEU A 123 -1.85 -15.32 2.08
CA LEU A 123 -0.85 -16.24 1.54
C LEU A 123 -0.79 -17.57 2.32
N ALA A 124 -1.13 -17.57 3.61
CA ALA A 124 -1.25 -18.81 4.38
C ALA A 124 -2.36 -19.74 3.84
N ALA A 125 -3.35 -19.19 3.14
CA ALA A 125 -4.43 -19.94 2.51
C ALA A 125 -4.09 -20.41 1.08
N VAL A 126 -2.92 -20.07 0.53
CA VAL A 126 -2.50 -20.54 -0.79
C VAL A 126 -2.15 -22.03 -0.70
N PRO A 127 -2.88 -22.92 -1.39
CA PRO A 127 -2.51 -24.33 -1.42
C PRO A 127 -1.16 -24.49 -2.14
N SER A 128 -0.35 -25.46 -1.73
CA SER A 128 0.75 -25.92 -2.58
C SER A 128 0.13 -26.69 -3.75
N THR A 129 -0.08 -26.03 -4.89
CA THR A 129 -0.58 -26.71 -6.08
C THR A 129 0.59 -27.11 -6.95
N GLY A 130 1.03 -28.36 -6.84
CA GLY A 130 1.87 -29.03 -7.85
C GLY A 130 1.04 -29.55 -9.03
N VAL A 131 -0.12 -28.94 -9.29
CA VAL A 131 -1.04 -29.39 -10.34
C VAL A 131 -0.51 -28.89 -11.68
N ILE A 132 -0.17 -29.84 -12.55
CA ILE A 132 0.21 -29.54 -13.93
C ILE A 132 -1.06 -29.37 -14.76
N LEU A 133 -1.19 -28.22 -15.43
CA LEU A 133 -2.29 -27.93 -16.34
C LEU A 133 -2.15 -28.81 -17.58
N THR A 134 -3.14 -29.68 -17.82
CA THR A 134 -3.18 -30.58 -18.99
C THR A 134 -4.23 -30.15 -20.00
N GLU A 135 -4.08 -30.54 -21.27
CA GLU A 135 -5.09 -30.28 -22.31
C GLU A 135 -6.45 -30.86 -21.96
N LYS A 136 -6.48 -32.00 -21.25
CA LYS A 136 -7.72 -32.62 -20.79
C LYS A 136 -8.50 -31.72 -19.82
N MET A 137 -7.81 -30.95 -18.99
CA MET A 137 -8.45 -30.00 -18.06
C MET A 137 -9.12 -28.84 -18.81
N THR A 138 -8.58 -28.44 -19.96
CA THR A 138 -9.14 -27.35 -20.76
C THR A 138 -10.25 -27.81 -21.71
N ALA A 139 -10.33 -29.09 -22.03
CA ALA A 139 -11.23 -29.64 -23.05
C ALA A 139 -12.73 -29.35 -22.83
N GLN A 140 -13.15 -29.11 -21.57
CA GLN A 140 -14.54 -28.80 -21.21
C GLN A 140 -14.86 -27.30 -21.20
N LEU A 141 -13.85 -26.43 -21.38
CA LEU A 141 -14.05 -24.98 -21.41
C LEU A 141 -14.55 -24.51 -22.79
N PRO A 142 -15.19 -23.35 -22.91
CA PRO A 142 -15.50 -22.76 -24.21
C PRO A 142 -14.24 -22.55 -25.08
N LEU A 143 -14.38 -22.71 -26.39
CA LEU A 143 -13.28 -22.62 -27.35
C LEU A 143 -12.39 -21.37 -27.17
N PRO A 144 -12.93 -20.13 -27.00
CA PRO A 144 -12.10 -18.95 -26.75
C PRO A 144 -11.17 -19.08 -25.54
N ILE A 145 -11.63 -19.73 -24.47
CA ILE A 145 -10.83 -19.93 -23.25
C ILE A 145 -9.76 -20.98 -23.48
N GLN A 146 -10.08 -22.06 -24.20
CA GLN A 146 -9.08 -23.06 -24.58
C GLN A 146 -7.94 -22.43 -25.37
N THR A 147 -8.28 -21.63 -26.40
CA THR A 147 -7.32 -20.92 -27.23
C THR A 147 -6.48 -19.95 -26.41
N TRP A 148 -7.09 -19.16 -25.53
CA TRP A 148 -6.38 -18.22 -24.67
C TRP A 148 -5.40 -18.91 -23.71
N LEU A 149 -5.79 -20.01 -23.07
CA LEU A 149 -4.91 -20.76 -22.17
C LEU A 149 -3.74 -21.42 -22.91
N ALA A 150 -3.99 -21.95 -24.11
CA ALA A 150 -2.94 -22.49 -24.98
C ALA A 150 -1.94 -21.39 -25.39
N ARG A 151 -2.43 -20.21 -25.78
CA ARG A 151 -1.60 -19.04 -26.13
C ARG A 151 -0.80 -18.48 -24.97
N SER A 152 -1.37 -18.55 -23.77
CA SER A 152 -0.69 -18.22 -22.52
C SER A 152 0.44 -19.19 -22.17
N ARG A 153 0.62 -20.28 -22.95
CA ARG A 153 1.67 -21.31 -22.78
C ARG A 153 1.66 -21.98 -21.40
N LEU A 154 0.47 -22.13 -20.82
CA LEU A 154 0.30 -22.74 -19.49
C LEU A 154 0.11 -24.26 -19.54
N VAL A 155 -0.26 -24.83 -20.68
CA VAL A 155 -0.36 -26.29 -20.84
C VAL A 155 1.02 -26.92 -20.63
N GLY A 156 1.08 -27.94 -19.77
CA GLY A 156 2.31 -28.59 -19.33
C GLY A 156 3.07 -27.85 -18.23
N ARG A 157 2.52 -26.76 -17.67
CA ARG A 157 3.11 -26.00 -16.56
C ARG A 157 2.26 -26.15 -15.29
N GLU A 158 2.87 -25.86 -14.15
CA GLU A 158 2.13 -25.74 -12.89
C GLU A 158 1.11 -24.60 -12.95
N THR A 159 -0.06 -24.81 -12.34
CA THR A 159 -1.07 -23.76 -12.19
C THR A 159 -0.54 -22.64 -11.28
N ILE A 160 -0.86 -21.40 -11.62
CA ILE A 160 -0.48 -20.21 -10.85
C ILE A 160 -1.31 -20.17 -9.57
N ALA A 161 -0.74 -20.62 -8.45
CA ALA A 161 -1.39 -20.60 -7.12
C ALA A 161 -1.42 -19.20 -6.49
N SER A 162 -0.37 -18.42 -6.75
CA SER A 162 -0.23 -17.05 -6.27
C SER A 162 0.69 -16.26 -7.19
N LEU A 163 0.62 -14.93 -7.08
CA LEU A 163 1.52 -14.02 -7.77
C LEU A 163 1.73 -12.74 -6.98
N ARG A 164 2.79 -12.01 -7.34
CA ARG A 164 3.06 -10.66 -6.86
C ARG A 164 3.21 -9.71 -8.04
N LEU A 165 2.42 -8.64 -8.05
CA LEU A 165 2.56 -7.54 -9.01
C LEU A 165 3.25 -6.36 -8.34
N ILE A 166 4.14 -5.70 -9.08
CA ILE A 166 4.73 -4.41 -8.71
C ILE A 166 4.33 -3.43 -9.82
N GLN A 167 3.68 -2.34 -9.43
CA GLN A 167 3.04 -1.42 -10.37
C GLN A 167 3.57 -0.01 -10.15
N LYS A 168 3.76 0.70 -11.25
CA LYS A 168 3.98 2.15 -11.29
C LYS A 168 3.05 2.73 -12.33
N GLY A 169 2.47 3.88 -12.03
CA GLY A 169 1.58 4.57 -12.94
C GLY A 169 1.10 5.88 -12.35
N GLU A 170 -0.05 6.34 -12.82
CA GLU A 170 -0.70 7.55 -12.33
C GLU A 170 -2.18 7.28 -12.06
N MET A 171 -2.77 8.05 -11.15
CA MET A 171 -4.21 8.00 -10.87
C MET A 171 -4.76 9.38 -10.61
N ARG A 172 -6.07 9.55 -10.82
CA ARG A 172 -6.83 10.76 -10.50
C ARG A 172 -8.09 10.37 -9.75
N THR A 173 -8.56 11.26 -8.87
CA THR A 173 -9.74 11.00 -8.01
C THR A 173 -11.06 11.45 -8.64
N SER A 174 -11.01 12.15 -9.78
CA SER A 174 -12.17 12.56 -10.57
C SER A 174 -11.82 12.57 -12.07
N PRO A 175 -12.81 12.54 -12.98
CA PRO A 175 -12.58 12.60 -14.41
C PRO A 175 -11.76 13.81 -14.88
N ASP A 176 -11.92 14.96 -14.22
CA ASP A 176 -11.17 16.19 -14.54
C ASP A 176 -10.02 16.47 -13.57
N GLY A 177 -9.72 15.51 -12.69
CA GLY A 177 -8.68 15.64 -11.67
C GLY A 177 -7.27 15.52 -12.23
N THR A 178 -6.30 16.04 -11.47
CA THR A 178 -4.88 15.94 -11.80
C THR A 178 -4.38 14.51 -11.64
N TRP A 179 -3.57 14.05 -12.60
CA TRP A 179 -2.84 12.79 -12.50
C TRP A 179 -1.78 12.86 -11.41
N MET A 180 -1.79 11.86 -10.52
CA MET A 180 -0.88 11.74 -9.39
C MET A 180 -0.10 10.43 -9.51
N PRO A 181 1.23 10.44 -9.34
CA PRO A 181 2.03 9.22 -9.36
C PRO A 181 1.59 8.23 -8.29
N VAL A 182 1.46 6.96 -8.68
CA VAL A 182 1.20 5.82 -7.80
C VAL A 182 2.28 4.76 -7.95
N GLU A 183 2.72 4.24 -6.81
CA GLU A 183 3.44 2.98 -6.72
C GLU A 183 2.58 1.99 -5.93
N ALA A 184 2.46 0.76 -6.42
CA ALA A 184 1.66 -0.26 -5.76
C ALA A 184 2.28 -1.65 -5.82
N GLU A 185 1.91 -2.46 -4.84
CA GLU A 185 2.22 -3.88 -4.78
C GLU A 185 0.93 -4.66 -4.56
N GLN A 186 0.77 -5.76 -5.31
CA GLN A 186 -0.36 -6.67 -5.16
C GLN A 186 0.13 -8.07 -4.89
N TRP A 187 -0.58 -8.78 -4.02
CA TRP A 187 -0.47 -10.23 -3.88
C TRP A 187 -1.83 -10.84 -4.18
N VAL A 188 -1.83 -11.92 -4.94
CA VAL A 188 -3.06 -12.64 -5.33
C VAL A 188 -2.90 -14.10 -4.91
N SER A 189 -4.00 -14.70 -4.44
CA SER A 189 -4.17 -16.14 -4.28
C SER A 189 -5.29 -16.59 -5.21
N THR A 190 -5.08 -17.67 -5.94
CA THR A 190 -6.04 -18.19 -6.92
C THR A 190 -6.80 -19.40 -6.40
N GLY A 191 -6.21 -20.24 -5.53
CA GLY A 191 -6.90 -21.43 -5.00
C GLY A 191 -8.12 -21.04 -4.16
N ALA A 192 -7.89 -20.22 -3.14
CA ALA A 192 -8.92 -19.42 -2.50
C ALA A 192 -8.85 -18.01 -3.10
N PRO A 193 -9.83 -17.59 -3.94
CA PRO A 193 -9.73 -16.37 -4.71
C PRO A 193 -9.65 -15.17 -3.78
N GLY A 194 -8.58 -14.39 -3.93
CA GLY A 194 -8.33 -13.24 -3.09
C GLY A 194 -7.13 -12.43 -3.55
N PHE A 195 -7.10 -11.16 -3.15
CA PHE A 195 -5.95 -10.30 -3.34
C PHE A 195 -5.82 -9.30 -2.20
N ILE A 196 -4.60 -8.80 -2.01
CA ILE A 196 -4.34 -7.59 -1.26
C ILE A 196 -3.47 -6.68 -2.10
N TRP A 197 -3.98 -5.47 -2.34
CA TRP A 197 -3.33 -4.42 -3.08
C TRP A 197 -2.98 -3.29 -2.12
N LYS A 198 -1.72 -2.87 -2.13
CA LYS A 198 -1.20 -1.77 -1.33
C LYS A 198 -0.66 -0.71 -2.27
N ALA A 199 -1.09 0.53 -2.09
CA ALA A 199 -0.63 1.63 -2.90
C ALA A 199 -0.21 2.86 -2.10
N ARG A 200 0.69 3.62 -2.69
CA ARG A 200 1.08 4.95 -2.24
C ARG A 200 0.92 5.92 -3.40
N VAL A 201 0.04 6.89 -3.22
CA VAL A 201 -0.23 7.96 -4.19
C VAL A 201 0.46 9.21 -3.69
N THR A 202 1.25 9.87 -4.54
CA THR A 202 1.90 11.14 -4.20
C THR A 202 1.00 12.28 -4.65
N ALA A 203 0.20 12.81 -3.74
CA ALA A 203 -0.76 13.88 -4.05
C ALA A 203 -0.09 15.26 -4.13
N ALA A 204 0.88 15.52 -3.27
CA ALA A 204 1.71 16.73 -3.29
C ALA A 204 3.03 16.48 -2.52
N PRO A 205 4.04 17.39 -2.58
CA PRO A 205 5.24 17.28 -1.75
C PRO A 205 4.89 17.13 -0.25
N GLY A 206 5.17 15.95 0.30
CA GLY A 206 4.91 15.65 1.72
C GLY A 206 3.49 15.19 2.01
N ILE A 207 2.61 15.13 1.01
CA ILE A 207 1.23 14.65 1.13
C ILE A 207 1.02 13.41 0.27
N HIS A 208 0.65 12.31 0.92
CA HIS A 208 0.37 11.03 0.25
C HIS A 208 -0.97 10.46 0.68
N LEU A 209 -1.58 9.67 -0.22
CA LEU A 209 -2.68 8.76 0.10
C LEU A 209 -2.11 7.35 0.21
N ALA A 210 -2.40 6.66 1.32
CA ALA A 210 -2.08 5.26 1.51
C ALA A 210 -3.34 4.44 1.22
N GLY A 211 -3.30 3.65 0.14
CA GLY A 211 -4.40 2.80 -0.31
C GLY A 211 -4.18 1.35 0.08
N ARG A 212 -5.24 0.69 0.53
CA ARG A 212 -5.33 -0.76 0.65
C ARG A 212 -6.66 -1.19 0.04
N ASP A 213 -6.61 -2.15 -0.86
CA ASP A 213 -7.79 -2.85 -1.37
C ASP A 213 -7.60 -4.34 -1.13
N LEU A 214 -8.65 -4.99 -0.62
CA LEU A 214 -8.61 -6.37 -0.14
C LEU A 214 -9.81 -7.11 -0.67
N TYR A 215 -9.56 -8.30 -1.21
CA TYR A 215 -10.58 -9.32 -1.44
C TYR A 215 -10.13 -10.60 -0.73
N TYR A 216 -10.89 -11.05 0.26
CA TYR A 216 -10.55 -12.23 1.04
C TYR A 216 -11.82 -12.92 1.57
N ASN A 217 -11.92 -14.23 1.36
CA ASN A 217 -13.09 -15.03 1.76
C ASN A 217 -14.43 -14.46 1.26
N GLY A 218 -14.45 -13.97 0.02
CA GLY A 218 -15.64 -13.37 -0.59
C GLY A 218 -15.95 -11.95 -0.10
N ARG A 219 -15.11 -11.35 0.73
CA ARG A 219 -15.31 -10.00 1.28
C ARG A 219 -14.33 -9.00 0.71
N GLY A 220 -14.86 -7.89 0.24
CA GLY A 220 -14.15 -6.71 -0.21
C GLY A 220 -13.94 -5.72 0.95
N HIS A 221 -12.78 -5.07 0.98
CA HIS A 221 -12.55 -3.92 1.86
C HIS A 221 -11.58 -2.95 1.19
N MET A 222 -12.04 -1.73 0.95
CA MET A 222 -11.21 -0.62 0.48
C MET A 222 -10.97 0.39 1.60
N LEU A 223 -9.72 0.79 1.78
CA LEU A 223 -9.30 1.76 2.79
C LEU A 223 -8.27 2.68 2.17
N ILE A 224 -8.57 3.98 2.17
CA ILE A 224 -7.63 5.01 1.74
C ILE A 224 -7.45 5.97 2.92
N LYS A 225 -6.21 6.24 3.28
CA LYS A 225 -5.86 7.18 4.34
C LYS A 225 -5.00 8.32 3.84
N LEU A 226 -5.36 9.55 4.19
CA LEU A 226 -4.50 10.71 4.05
C LEU A 226 -3.35 10.61 5.06
N LEU A 227 -2.12 10.74 4.57
CA LEU A 227 -0.87 10.64 5.35
C LEU A 227 -0.75 9.34 6.17
N SER A 228 -1.42 8.27 5.74
CA SER A 228 -1.56 7.00 6.49
C SER A 228 -2.31 7.12 7.84
N LEU A 229 -2.91 8.28 8.14
CA LEU A 229 -3.50 8.59 9.44
C LEU A 229 -5.03 8.63 9.37
N PHE A 230 -5.55 9.54 8.56
CA PHE A 230 -6.96 9.88 8.54
C PHE A 230 -7.67 9.11 7.42
N PRO A 231 -8.65 8.25 7.72
CA PRO A 231 -9.42 7.56 6.69
C PRO A 231 -10.22 8.58 5.87
N VAL A 232 -10.00 8.57 4.56
CA VAL A 232 -10.79 9.32 3.59
C VAL A 232 -11.71 8.41 2.78
N VAL A 233 -11.39 7.12 2.70
CA VAL A 233 -12.28 6.05 2.22
C VAL A 233 -12.15 4.87 3.17
N ASN A 234 -13.28 4.29 3.58
CA ASN A 234 -13.34 3.05 4.34
C ASN A 234 -14.61 2.29 3.96
N ALA A 235 -14.55 1.59 2.82
CA ALA A 235 -15.70 1.03 2.14
C ALA A 235 -15.78 -0.50 2.32
N ARG A 236 -16.94 -1.00 2.75
CA ARG A 236 -17.29 -2.41 2.92
C ARG A 236 -18.76 -2.61 2.53
N GLY A 237 -19.17 -3.85 2.29
CA GLY A 237 -20.56 -4.21 2.00
C GLY A 237 -20.69 -4.96 0.69
N GLY A 238 -21.90 -5.45 0.38
CA GLY A 238 -22.13 -6.34 -0.76
C GLY A 238 -21.70 -5.76 -2.11
N GLU A 239 -21.86 -4.45 -2.30
CA GLU A 239 -21.41 -3.73 -3.51
C GLU A 239 -19.87 -3.76 -3.66
N ILE A 240 -19.16 -3.58 -2.55
CA ILE A 240 -17.69 -3.65 -2.50
C ILE A 240 -17.24 -5.10 -2.69
N ASP A 241 -17.90 -6.05 -2.04
CA ASP A 241 -17.61 -7.48 -2.19
C ASP A 241 -17.74 -7.92 -3.66
N GLN A 242 -18.84 -7.53 -4.34
CA GLN A 242 -19.05 -7.79 -5.76
C GLN A 242 -18.01 -7.09 -6.63
N GLY A 243 -17.73 -5.81 -6.40
CA GLY A 243 -16.73 -5.06 -7.15
C GLY A 243 -15.32 -5.64 -7.02
N SER A 244 -14.94 -6.10 -5.82
CA SER A 244 -13.68 -6.80 -5.57
C SER A 244 -13.63 -8.18 -6.25
N MET A 245 -14.73 -8.94 -6.26
CA MET A 245 -14.84 -10.20 -7.03
C MET A 245 -14.67 -9.95 -8.54
N LEU A 246 -15.35 -8.95 -9.09
CA LEU A 246 -15.23 -8.57 -10.50
C LEU A 246 -13.82 -8.09 -10.85
N ARG A 247 -13.16 -7.37 -9.93
CA ARG A 247 -11.74 -7.00 -10.10
C ARG A 247 -10.84 -8.22 -10.16
N PHE A 248 -11.02 -9.18 -9.25
CA PHE A 248 -10.29 -10.45 -9.29
C PHE A 248 -10.54 -11.23 -10.59
N LEU A 249 -11.75 -11.19 -11.15
CA LEU A 249 -12.01 -11.77 -12.47
C LEU A 249 -11.31 -11.00 -13.59
N GLY A 250 -11.46 -9.68 -13.64
CA GLY A 250 -10.89 -8.85 -14.71
C GLY A 250 -9.37 -8.88 -14.78
N GLU A 251 -8.70 -9.08 -13.63
CA GLU A 251 -7.25 -9.21 -13.55
C GLU A 251 -6.74 -10.63 -13.88
N MET A 252 -7.62 -11.59 -14.22
CA MET A 252 -7.24 -12.97 -14.58
C MET A 252 -6.29 -13.07 -15.78
N ALA A 253 -6.17 -12.00 -16.58
CA ALA A 253 -5.09 -11.82 -17.55
C ALA A 253 -3.69 -12.08 -16.97
N CYS A 254 -3.47 -11.70 -15.70
CA CYS A 254 -2.21 -11.89 -14.99
C CYS A 254 -2.05 -13.30 -14.39
N TYR A 255 -3.11 -14.10 -14.34
CA TYR A 255 -3.13 -15.46 -13.77
C TYR A 255 -4.13 -16.37 -14.50
N PRO A 256 -3.91 -16.68 -15.79
CA PRO A 256 -4.94 -17.31 -16.61
C PRO A 256 -5.39 -18.69 -16.12
N SER A 257 -4.51 -19.45 -15.44
CA SER A 257 -4.88 -20.77 -14.91
C SER A 257 -6.03 -20.74 -13.90
N ALA A 258 -6.34 -19.58 -13.30
CA ALA A 258 -7.50 -19.45 -12.42
C ALA A 258 -8.85 -19.65 -13.14
N ALA A 259 -8.86 -19.61 -14.47
CA ALA A 259 -10.02 -19.94 -15.30
C ALA A 259 -10.53 -21.38 -15.08
N LEU A 260 -9.70 -22.27 -14.54
CA LEU A 260 -10.01 -23.68 -14.29
C LEU A 260 -10.58 -23.94 -12.88
N ASN A 261 -10.57 -22.95 -11.99
CA ASN A 261 -11.00 -23.17 -10.61
C ASN A 261 -12.53 -23.34 -10.53
N ASP A 262 -12.99 -24.21 -9.64
CA ASP A 262 -14.41 -24.60 -9.50
C ASP A 262 -15.36 -23.45 -9.18
N TYR A 263 -14.84 -22.35 -8.63
CA TYR A 263 -15.61 -21.15 -8.35
C TYR A 263 -15.91 -20.32 -9.62
N VAL A 264 -15.34 -20.67 -10.78
CA VAL A 264 -15.63 -20.06 -12.09
C VAL A 264 -16.33 -21.06 -12.99
N ARG A 265 -17.48 -20.67 -13.52
CA ARG A 265 -18.18 -21.39 -14.59
C ARG A 265 -18.18 -20.55 -15.85
N TRP A 266 -18.11 -21.22 -17.00
CA TRP A 266 -18.00 -20.56 -18.28
C TRP A 266 -19.18 -20.86 -19.18
N GLU A 267 -19.68 -19.83 -19.86
CA GLU A 267 -20.71 -19.93 -20.90
C GLU A 267 -20.13 -19.38 -22.21
N ALA A 268 -20.25 -20.15 -23.30
CA ALA A 268 -19.83 -19.69 -24.61
C ALA A 268 -20.80 -18.62 -25.13
N LEU A 269 -20.27 -17.48 -25.60
CA LEU A 269 -21.06 -16.43 -26.24
C LEU A 269 -20.78 -16.30 -27.75
N GLY A 270 -19.92 -17.16 -28.30
CA GLY A 270 -19.51 -17.16 -29.70
C GLY A 270 -18.05 -17.60 -29.86
N PRO A 271 -17.47 -17.41 -31.07
CA PRO A 271 -16.11 -17.85 -31.38
C PRO A 271 -15.00 -16.99 -30.74
N SER A 272 -15.32 -15.79 -30.25
CA SER A 272 -14.36 -14.83 -29.70
C SER A 272 -14.79 -14.23 -28.35
N ALA A 273 -15.81 -14.81 -27.70
CA ALA A 273 -16.31 -14.31 -26.42
C ALA A 273 -16.84 -15.44 -25.53
N ALA A 274 -16.61 -15.31 -24.22
CA ALA A 274 -17.16 -16.20 -23.21
C ALA A 274 -17.51 -15.41 -21.94
N ARG A 275 -18.60 -15.80 -21.28
CA ARG A 275 -19.00 -15.25 -19.98
C ARG A 275 -18.42 -16.12 -18.87
N ALA A 276 -17.72 -15.49 -17.94
CA ALA A 276 -17.36 -16.10 -16.66
C ALA A 276 -18.45 -15.76 -15.64
N VAL A 277 -18.98 -16.77 -14.97
CA VAL A 277 -19.83 -16.64 -13.78
C VAL A 277 -19.05 -17.16 -12.59
N MET A 278 -18.71 -16.26 -11.67
CA MET A 278 -17.99 -16.59 -10.44
C MET A 278 -18.96 -16.65 -9.26
N THR A 279 -18.85 -17.71 -8.46
CA THR A 279 -19.60 -17.84 -7.20
C THR A 279 -18.65 -18.18 -6.07
N TYR A 280 -18.56 -17.30 -5.07
CA TYR A 280 -17.68 -17.50 -3.92
C TYR A 280 -18.17 -16.70 -2.71
N GLY A 281 -18.09 -17.28 -1.51
CA GLY A 281 -18.48 -16.59 -0.27
C GLY A 281 -19.94 -16.13 -0.20
N GLY A 282 -20.85 -16.83 -0.90
CA GLY A 282 -22.27 -16.49 -0.96
C GLY A 282 -22.61 -15.36 -1.94
N ILE A 283 -21.66 -14.94 -2.76
CA ILE A 283 -21.83 -13.88 -3.77
C ILE A 283 -21.64 -14.51 -5.15
N THR A 284 -22.43 -14.05 -6.12
CA THR A 284 -22.30 -14.43 -7.53
C THR A 284 -22.21 -13.17 -8.37
N ALA A 285 -21.21 -13.12 -9.26
CA ALA A 285 -21.04 -12.06 -10.24
C ALA A 285 -20.60 -12.64 -11.58
N SER A 286 -20.78 -11.89 -12.67
CA SER A 286 -20.35 -12.32 -14.00
C SER A 286 -19.71 -11.19 -14.79
N GLY A 287 -18.82 -11.57 -15.70
CA GLY A 287 -18.22 -10.69 -16.69
C GLY A 287 -17.95 -11.44 -17.99
N VAL A 288 -17.85 -10.70 -19.09
CA VAL A 288 -17.59 -11.25 -20.42
C VAL A 288 -16.16 -10.94 -20.81
N PHE A 289 -15.44 -11.99 -21.19
CA PHE A 289 -14.11 -11.90 -21.75
C PHE A 289 -14.23 -11.95 -23.27
N ARG A 290 -13.56 -11.02 -23.95
CA ARG A 290 -13.50 -10.95 -25.41
C ARG A 290 -12.06 -11.11 -25.87
N PHE A 291 -11.90 -11.87 -26.94
CA PHE A 291 -10.60 -12.25 -27.48
C PHE A 291 -10.45 -11.72 -28.91
N ASP A 292 -9.22 -11.43 -29.30
CA ASP A 292 -8.91 -11.10 -30.68
C ASP A 292 -8.87 -12.36 -31.57
N GLU A 293 -8.65 -12.18 -32.87
CA GLU A 293 -8.56 -13.28 -33.84
C GLU A 293 -7.42 -14.25 -33.56
N ARG A 294 -6.40 -13.78 -32.85
CA ARG A 294 -5.25 -14.59 -32.48
C ARG A 294 -5.61 -15.47 -31.28
N GLY A 295 -6.57 -15.07 -30.46
CA GLY A 295 -6.95 -15.71 -29.20
C GLY A 295 -6.32 -15.03 -27.97
N ASP A 296 -5.75 -13.84 -28.14
CA ASP A 296 -5.28 -13.02 -27.02
C ASP A 296 -6.46 -12.28 -26.39
N LEU A 297 -6.41 -12.06 -25.07
CA LEU A 297 -7.45 -11.33 -24.38
C LEU A 297 -7.44 -9.86 -24.84
N ALA A 298 -8.58 -9.36 -25.29
CA ALA A 298 -8.73 -8.00 -25.80
C ALA A 298 -9.46 -7.09 -24.80
N SER A 299 -10.50 -7.61 -24.14
CA SER A 299 -11.24 -6.85 -23.13
C SER A 299 -11.99 -7.73 -22.13
N PHE A 300 -12.33 -7.11 -21.01
CA PHE A 300 -13.23 -7.63 -19.99
C PHE A 300 -14.33 -6.60 -19.71
N GLU A 301 -15.58 -7.04 -19.75
CA GLU A 301 -16.75 -6.20 -19.46
C GLU A 301 -17.61 -6.83 -18.36
N ALA A 302 -18.10 -6.02 -17.43
CA ALA A 302 -19.00 -6.48 -16.37
C ALA A 302 -19.92 -5.35 -15.90
N ARG A 303 -21.01 -5.71 -15.24
CA ARG A 303 -21.88 -4.76 -14.54
C ARG A 303 -21.34 -4.56 -13.12
N ARG A 304 -20.90 -3.35 -12.77
CA ARG A 304 -20.23 -3.05 -11.50
C ARG A 304 -20.84 -1.81 -10.85
N TYR A 305 -20.99 -1.84 -9.52
CA TYR A 305 -21.46 -0.67 -8.77
C TYR A 305 -20.47 0.50 -8.89
N TYR A 306 -21.01 1.68 -9.16
CA TYR A 306 -20.32 2.96 -9.23
C TYR A 306 -21.05 3.98 -8.34
N GLY A 307 -20.30 4.79 -7.60
CA GLY A 307 -20.84 5.78 -6.66
C GLY A 307 -20.73 5.38 -5.18
N GLU A 308 -21.55 6.01 -4.35
CA GLU A 308 -21.55 5.80 -2.89
C GLU A 308 -22.21 4.48 -2.50
N ILE A 309 -21.75 3.86 -1.41
CA ILE A 309 -22.31 2.58 -0.95
C ILE A 309 -23.80 2.75 -0.61
N GLY A 310 -24.65 1.90 -1.20
CA GLY A 310 -26.10 1.89 -0.96
C GLY A 310 -26.90 2.93 -1.75
N ALA A 311 -26.22 3.85 -2.44
CA ALA A 311 -26.83 4.81 -3.36
C ALA A 311 -26.24 4.70 -4.78
N GLY A 312 -25.28 3.81 -4.99
CA GLY A 312 -24.60 3.59 -6.26
C GLY A 312 -25.48 2.91 -7.29
N SER A 313 -25.22 3.21 -8.56
CA SER A 313 -25.83 2.52 -9.69
C SER A 313 -24.93 1.41 -10.18
N LEU A 314 -25.55 0.36 -10.72
CA LEU A 314 -24.83 -0.67 -11.45
C LEU A 314 -24.53 -0.13 -12.85
N GLU A 315 -23.26 0.02 -13.21
CA GLU A 315 -22.82 0.61 -14.49
C GLU A 315 -22.03 -0.41 -15.34
N ASP A 316 -21.86 -0.11 -16.63
CA ASP A 316 -20.95 -0.87 -17.48
C ASP A 316 -19.50 -0.54 -17.14
N TRP A 317 -18.76 -1.56 -16.72
CA TRP A 317 -17.33 -1.47 -16.45
C TRP A 317 -16.57 -2.23 -17.53
N LEU A 318 -15.76 -1.49 -18.29
CA LEU A 318 -14.95 -2.02 -19.39
C LEU A 318 -13.46 -1.86 -19.06
N VAL A 319 -12.71 -2.94 -19.26
CA VAL A 319 -11.24 -2.97 -19.26
C VAL A 319 -10.77 -3.39 -20.64
N THR A 320 -9.96 -2.57 -21.29
CA THR A 320 -9.33 -2.86 -22.57
C THR A 320 -7.85 -3.12 -22.38
N ILE A 321 -7.31 -4.14 -23.06
CA ILE A 321 -5.88 -4.43 -23.07
C ILE A 321 -5.25 -3.65 -24.22
N ASP A 322 -4.16 -2.92 -23.94
CA ASP A 322 -3.40 -2.23 -24.99
C ASP A 322 -2.80 -3.27 -25.96
N PRO A 323 -3.11 -3.22 -27.27
CA PRO A 323 -2.56 -4.15 -28.25
C PRO A 323 -1.02 -4.15 -28.33
N LYS A 324 -0.37 -3.11 -27.80
CA LYS A 324 1.09 -2.95 -27.83
C LYS A 324 1.81 -3.60 -26.65
N GLY A 325 1.08 -4.02 -25.62
CA GLY A 325 1.65 -4.53 -24.37
C GLY A 325 2.13 -3.42 -23.44
#